data_AF-A0A7S0VMY4-F1
#
_entry.id   AF-A0A7S0VMY4-F1
#
_cell.length_a   1.000
_cell.length_b   1.000
_cell.length_c   1.000
_cell.angle_alpha   90.00
_cell.angle_beta   90.00
_cell.angle_gamma   90.00
#
_symmetry.space_group_name_H-M   'P 1'
#
loop_
_entity.id
_entity.type
_entity.pdbx_description
1 polymer ?
#
loop_
_entity_poly.entity_id
_entity_poly.type
_entity_poly.pdbx_seq_one_letter_code
_entity_poly.pdbx_strand_id
1 'polypeptide(L)'
;GGKGKSKAGDEGKGGLDSPLPTHGEDEECDIEEPRAFTVLPFVDQSDMFEQVHEALLSGGTIGIFPEGGTHDNTEVLPLKWGVSVMVLGALAKCPPGNLAPISIVPVGLNYFAPHKFRSTVSVDFGDPIQVSEEVVSAYRSGSKEEKQEANKAVIDLVLHGLNACTLQAKDVRTLHLFRTLRRLFVPKGERLSVKQNVALTQGFAYGFDRIKQDPKVKEVMTRVSDYSNMLLQYRVRDHQVQRFRQSSPNKKAAGGGGGGKG
;
A
#
# COMPACT_ATOMS: atom_id res chain seq x y z
N GLY A 1 -4.82 -65.80 28.36
CA GLY A 1 -4.22 -65.46 29.67
C GLY A 1 -3.11 -64.46 29.44
N GLY A 2 -2.83 -63.46 30.26
CA GLY A 2 -3.34 -63.10 31.58
C GLY A 2 -2.26 -62.25 32.27
N LYS A 3 -2.54 -60.95 32.47
CA LYS A 3 -2.02 -59.98 33.46
C LYS A 3 -0.50 -59.88 33.71
N GLY A 4 0.11 -58.71 33.51
CA GLY A 4 0.39 -57.70 34.56
C GLY A 4 1.92 -57.48 34.65
N LYS A 5 2.53 -56.35 35.04
CA LYS A 5 2.19 -55.20 35.88
C LYS A 5 3.12 -54.01 35.57
N SER A 6 2.67 -52.83 36.00
CA SER A 6 3.25 -51.48 35.99
C SER A 6 4.46 -51.24 36.91
N LYS A 7 5.23 -50.16 36.64
CA LYS A 7 5.81 -49.15 37.58
C LYS A 7 6.65 -48.14 36.74
N ALA A 8 6.37 -46.83 36.69
CA ALA A 8 6.52 -45.76 37.70
C ALA A 8 7.97 -45.25 37.86
N GLY A 9 8.18 -43.93 37.71
CA GLY A 9 9.39 -43.24 38.21
C GLY A 9 9.89 -42.08 37.34
N ASP A 10 9.18 -40.94 37.38
CA ASP A 10 9.73 -39.60 37.15
C ASP A 10 10.38 -39.13 38.46
N GLU A 11 11.56 -38.50 38.39
CA GLU A 11 12.11 -37.48 39.31
C GLU A 11 13.60 -37.27 39.04
N GLY A 12 14.00 -36.03 38.69
CA GLY A 12 15.41 -35.75 38.41
C GLY A 12 15.83 -34.31 38.13
N LYS A 13 15.34 -33.35 38.91
CA LYS A 13 16.00 -32.06 39.28
C LYS A 13 16.67 -31.23 38.16
N GLY A 14 15.99 -30.16 37.74
CA GLY A 14 16.60 -29.02 37.06
C GLY A 14 17.48 -28.20 38.01
N GLY A 15 18.79 -28.24 37.78
CA GLY A 15 19.75 -27.27 38.30
C GLY A 15 19.99 -26.17 37.26
N LEU A 16 19.64 -24.94 37.61
CA LEU A 16 20.03 -23.72 36.93
C LEU A 16 21.48 -23.41 37.28
N ASP A 17 22.43 -23.69 36.39
CA ASP A 17 23.65 -22.90 36.15
C ASP A 17 24.59 -23.66 35.21
N SER A 18 24.50 -23.36 33.92
CA SER A 18 25.55 -23.66 32.93
C SER A 18 25.60 -22.51 31.92
N PRO A 19 26.77 -21.94 31.59
CA PRO A 19 26.87 -20.81 30.66
C PRO A 19 26.46 -21.25 29.25
N LEU A 20 25.77 -20.36 28.51
CA LEU A 20 25.53 -20.51 27.07
C LEU A 20 26.88 -20.61 26.33
N PRO A 21 27.13 -21.67 25.54
CA PRO A 21 28.34 -21.76 24.76
C PRO A 21 28.28 -20.76 23.59
N THR A 22 29.27 -19.89 23.53
CA THR A 22 29.56 -19.06 22.35
C THR A 22 30.40 -19.89 21.38
N HIS A 23 29.82 -20.29 20.26
CA HIS A 23 30.58 -20.76 19.09
C HIS A 23 30.02 -20.11 17.83
N GLY A 24 30.91 -19.45 17.10
CA GLY A 24 30.69 -19.12 15.70
C GLY A 24 31.02 -20.31 14.80
N GLU A 25 30.84 -20.05 13.51
CA GLU A 25 31.25 -20.88 12.36
C GLU A 25 30.28 -22.02 12.01
N ASP A 26 29.40 -21.72 11.05
CA ASP A 26 28.83 -22.60 10.02
C ASP A 26 28.69 -24.09 10.38
N GLU A 27 27.65 -24.44 11.13
CA GLU A 27 27.22 -25.85 11.21
C GLU A 27 26.57 -26.26 9.89
N GLU A 28 27.34 -27.00 9.10
CA GLU A 28 26.88 -27.75 7.94
C GLU A 28 25.79 -28.73 8.42
N CYS A 29 24.53 -28.42 8.09
CA CYS A 29 23.42 -29.31 8.41
C CYS A 29 23.56 -30.59 7.56
N ASP A 30 24.14 -31.64 8.15
CA ASP A 30 24.16 -32.98 7.58
C ASP A 30 22.73 -33.52 7.50
N ILE A 31 22.13 -33.42 6.31
CA ILE A 31 20.84 -34.04 6.00
C ILE A 31 21.09 -35.52 5.70
N GLU A 32 21.19 -36.35 6.76
CA GLU A 32 21.56 -37.77 6.64
C GLU A 32 20.53 -38.65 5.93
N GLU A 33 19.28 -38.20 5.73
CA GLU A 33 18.25 -38.97 4.99
C GLU A 33 17.35 -38.08 4.11
N PRO A 34 17.15 -38.43 2.81
CA PRO A 34 16.25 -37.69 1.93
C PRO A 34 14.79 -37.88 2.39
N ARG A 35 14.19 -36.83 2.93
CA ARG A 35 12.76 -36.82 3.27
C ARG A 35 11.91 -36.74 2.01
N ALA A 36 10.86 -37.57 1.93
CA ALA A 36 9.89 -37.49 0.84
C ALA A 36 9.19 -36.12 0.85
N PHE A 37 9.21 -35.42 -0.28
CA PHE A 37 8.51 -34.15 -0.44
C PHE A 37 7.00 -34.39 -0.46
N THR A 38 6.25 -33.58 0.29
CA THR A 38 4.78 -33.61 0.23
C THR A 38 4.33 -32.67 -0.89
N VAL A 39 3.83 -33.24 -1.99
CA VAL A 39 3.21 -32.45 -3.07
C VAL A 39 1.82 -32.08 -2.60
N LEU A 40 1.58 -30.78 -2.44
CA LEU A 40 0.23 -30.28 -2.20
C LEU A 40 -0.64 -30.58 -3.44
N PRO A 41 -1.88 -31.06 -3.26
CA PRO A 41 -2.76 -31.36 -4.37
C PRO A 41 -3.04 -30.09 -5.20
N PHE A 42 -3.24 -30.26 -6.50
CA PHE A 42 -3.65 -29.16 -7.37
C PHE A 42 -4.98 -28.59 -6.86
N VAL A 43 -4.95 -27.34 -6.42
CA VAL A 43 -6.14 -26.62 -5.99
C VAL A 43 -6.72 -25.92 -7.22
N ASP A 44 -7.94 -26.29 -7.59
CA ASP A 44 -8.70 -25.54 -8.60
C ASP A 44 -9.05 -24.17 -8.04
N GLN A 45 -8.48 -23.13 -8.63
CA GLN A 45 -8.67 -21.75 -8.19
C GLN A 45 -9.92 -21.12 -8.82
N SER A 46 -10.60 -21.82 -9.74
CA SER A 46 -11.75 -21.30 -10.48
C SER A 46 -12.91 -20.92 -9.55
N ASP A 47 -13.25 -21.78 -8.59
CA ASP A 47 -14.30 -21.52 -7.60
C ASP A 47 -13.99 -20.31 -6.71
N MET A 48 -12.71 -20.15 -6.34
CA MET A 48 -12.26 -19.00 -5.55
C MET A 48 -12.41 -17.70 -6.35
N PHE A 49 -11.96 -17.68 -7.61
CA PHE A 49 -12.11 -16.50 -8.46
C PHE A 49 -13.59 -16.17 -8.71
N GLU A 50 -14.45 -17.16 -8.87
CA GLU A 50 -15.89 -16.94 -9.06
C GLU A 50 -16.51 -16.23 -7.85
N GLN A 51 -16.21 -16.69 -6.63
CA GLN A 51 -16.67 -16.05 -5.39
C GLN A 51 -16.10 -14.63 -5.23
N VAL A 52 -14.83 -14.42 -5.61
CA VAL A 52 -14.21 -13.09 -5.61
C VAL A 52 -14.94 -12.15 -6.57
N HIS A 53 -15.29 -12.61 -7.77
CA HIS A 53 -16.03 -11.80 -8.74
C HIS A 53 -17.41 -11.41 -8.20
N GLU A 54 -18.17 -12.36 -7.64
CA GLU A 54 -19.48 -12.08 -7.03
C GLU A 54 -19.37 -11.08 -5.87
N ALA A 55 -18.38 -11.27 -4.99
CA ALA A 55 -18.14 -10.37 -3.88
C ALA A 55 -17.85 -8.94 -4.36
N LEU A 56 -16.98 -8.75 -5.36
CA LEU A 56 -16.66 -7.43 -5.90
C LEU A 56 -17.87 -6.78 -6.58
N LEU A 57 -18.66 -7.54 -7.33
CA LEU A 57 -19.85 -7.03 -8.03
C LEU A 57 -20.99 -6.68 -7.06
N SER A 58 -21.07 -7.33 -5.91
CA SER A 58 -22.03 -7.00 -4.84
C SER A 58 -21.62 -5.78 -3.99
N GLY A 59 -20.48 -5.15 -4.29
CA GLY A 59 -19.95 -4.02 -3.53
C GLY A 59 -19.07 -4.40 -2.33
N GLY A 60 -18.66 -5.67 -2.26
CA GLY A 60 -17.69 -6.16 -1.28
C GLY A 60 -16.28 -5.58 -1.50
N THR A 61 -15.39 -5.85 -0.53
CA THR A 61 -13.99 -5.39 -0.57
C THR A 61 -13.07 -6.55 -0.23
N ILE A 62 -11.95 -6.65 -0.94
CA ILE A 62 -10.97 -7.72 -0.76
C ILE A 62 -9.61 -7.08 -0.48
N GLY A 63 -8.96 -7.53 0.60
CA GLY A 63 -7.58 -7.19 0.91
C GLY A 63 -6.66 -8.32 0.45
N ILE A 64 -5.61 -7.97 -0.29
CA ILE A 64 -4.64 -8.93 -0.82
C ILE A 64 -3.21 -8.44 -0.57
N PHE A 65 -2.30 -9.40 -0.35
CA PHE A 65 -0.86 -9.16 -0.28
C PHE A 65 -0.22 -9.84 -1.48
N PRO A 66 0.14 -9.07 -2.52
CA PRO A 66 0.45 -9.65 -3.84
C PRO A 66 1.82 -10.37 -3.90
N GLU A 67 2.65 -10.25 -2.86
CA GLU A 67 3.90 -11.00 -2.69
C GLU A 67 3.67 -12.48 -2.36
N GLY A 68 2.65 -12.79 -1.56
CA GLY A 68 2.42 -14.15 -1.04
C GLY A 68 3.50 -14.65 -0.08
N GLY A 69 4.24 -13.75 0.57
CA GLY A 69 5.24 -14.03 1.61
C GLY A 69 5.59 -12.77 2.41
N THR A 70 6.25 -12.93 3.56
CA THR A 70 6.86 -11.82 4.31
C THR A 70 8.32 -11.75 3.89
N HIS A 71 8.71 -10.70 3.16
CA HIS A 71 10.10 -10.53 2.71
C HIS A 71 10.67 -9.23 3.28
N ASP A 72 11.89 -9.32 3.82
CA ASP A 72 12.61 -8.17 4.41
C ASP A 72 13.34 -7.32 3.35
N ASN A 73 13.09 -7.55 2.05
CA ASN A 73 13.73 -6.81 0.97
C ASN A 73 13.02 -5.48 0.70
N THR A 74 13.82 -4.45 0.40
CA THR A 74 13.39 -3.08 0.13
C THR A 74 12.75 -2.86 -1.25
N GLU A 75 12.83 -3.86 -2.14
CA GLU A 75 12.29 -3.83 -3.50
C GLU A 75 11.01 -4.65 -3.59
N VAL A 76 9.99 -4.10 -4.25
CA VAL A 76 8.71 -4.79 -4.48
C VAL A 76 8.96 -5.99 -5.41
N LEU A 77 8.77 -7.20 -4.91
CA LEU A 77 8.86 -8.42 -5.73
C LEU A 77 7.84 -8.39 -6.88
N PRO A 78 8.11 -9.13 -7.98
CA PRO A 78 7.17 -9.25 -9.09
C PRO A 78 5.78 -9.69 -8.59
N LEU A 79 4.77 -8.84 -8.80
CA LEU A 79 3.43 -9.09 -8.32
C LEU A 79 2.83 -10.31 -9.03
N LYS A 80 2.14 -11.17 -8.28
CA LYS A 80 1.38 -12.26 -8.88
C LYS A 80 0.22 -11.70 -9.71
N TRP A 81 -0.03 -12.33 -10.87
CA TRP A 81 -1.09 -11.96 -11.82
C TRP A 81 -2.51 -12.01 -11.24
N GLY A 82 -2.72 -12.68 -10.11
CA GLY A 82 -4.03 -12.88 -9.49
C GLY A 82 -4.83 -11.59 -9.28
N VAL A 83 -4.16 -10.47 -8.94
CA VAL A 83 -4.82 -9.17 -8.74
C VAL A 83 -5.55 -8.73 -10.01
N SER A 84 -4.85 -8.84 -11.15
CA SER A 84 -5.38 -8.45 -12.43
C SER A 84 -6.52 -9.37 -12.86
N VAL A 85 -6.36 -10.68 -12.67
CA VAL A 85 -7.39 -11.67 -13.00
C VAL A 85 -8.68 -11.41 -12.23
N MET A 86 -8.60 -11.13 -10.92
CA MET A 86 -9.77 -10.82 -10.09
C MET A 86 -10.52 -9.59 -10.58
N VAL A 87 -9.80 -8.49 -10.87
CA VAL A 87 -10.41 -7.21 -11.24
C VAL A 87 -10.96 -7.26 -12.66
N LEU A 88 -10.16 -7.72 -13.63
CA LEU A 88 -10.59 -7.83 -15.02
C LEU A 88 -11.68 -8.88 -15.18
N GLY A 89 -11.59 -10.01 -14.46
CA GLY A 89 -12.61 -11.06 -14.46
C GLY A 89 -13.96 -10.55 -13.96
N ALA A 90 -13.98 -9.80 -12.85
CA ALA A 90 -15.21 -9.19 -12.34
C ALA A 90 -15.78 -8.14 -13.32
N LEU A 91 -14.95 -7.22 -13.81
CA LEU A 91 -15.39 -6.18 -14.76
C LEU A 91 -15.84 -6.77 -16.10
N ALA A 92 -15.23 -7.86 -16.56
CA ALA A 92 -15.60 -8.54 -17.79
C ALA A 92 -17.00 -9.17 -17.74
N LYS A 93 -17.56 -9.43 -16.55
CA LYS A 93 -18.96 -9.89 -16.39
C LYS A 93 -19.99 -8.77 -16.50
N CYS A 94 -19.59 -7.50 -16.38
CA CYS A 94 -20.50 -6.36 -16.49
C CYS A 94 -20.91 -6.10 -17.96
N PRO A 95 -22.08 -5.52 -18.25
CA PRO A 95 -22.41 -5.09 -19.61
C PRO A 95 -21.40 -4.06 -20.16
N PRO A 96 -21.07 -4.07 -21.46
CA PRO A 96 -20.34 -2.95 -22.09
C PRO A 96 -21.04 -1.62 -21.83
N GLY A 97 -20.29 -0.58 -21.51
CA GLY A 97 -20.77 0.76 -21.17
C GLY A 97 -21.31 0.93 -19.76
N ASN A 98 -21.37 -0.14 -18.96
CA ASN A 98 -21.87 -0.10 -17.58
C ASN A 98 -21.01 -0.95 -16.64
N LEU A 99 -19.76 -0.52 -16.45
CA LEU A 99 -18.82 -1.18 -15.55
C LEU A 99 -19.18 -0.90 -14.08
N ALA A 100 -19.08 -1.93 -13.24
CA ALA A 100 -19.15 -1.77 -11.80
C ALA A 100 -18.04 -0.82 -11.31
N PRO A 101 -18.28 0.01 -10.27
CA PRO A 101 -17.32 0.99 -9.77
C PRO A 101 -16.21 0.33 -8.92
N ILE A 102 -15.50 -0.65 -9.48
CA ILE A 102 -14.40 -1.35 -8.82
C ILE A 102 -13.14 -0.50 -8.94
N SER A 103 -12.45 -0.28 -7.82
CA SER A 103 -11.20 0.48 -7.76
C SER A 103 -10.15 -0.28 -6.97
N ILE A 104 -8.91 -0.26 -7.45
CA ILE A 104 -7.76 -0.85 -6.76
C ILE A 104 -7.12 0.26 -5.93
N VAL A 105 -6.99 0.07 -4.62
CA VAL A 105 -6.33 1.04 -3.74
C VAL A 105 -4.97 0.47 -3.32
N PRO A 106 -3.84 1.02 -3.81
CA PRO A 106 -2.53 0.62 -3.34
C PRO A 106 -2.38 0.96 -1.85
N VAL A 107 -1.86 0.02 -1.06
CA VAL A 107 -1.59 0.24 0.36
C VAL A 107 -0.13 -0.06 0.64
N GLY A 108 0.63 0.96 1.01
CA GLY A 108 2.02 0.83 1.47
C GLY A 108 2.05 0.69 2.99
N LEU A 109 2.74 -0.33 3.49
CA LEU A 109 3.04 -0.51 4.91
C LEU A 109 4.51 -0.21 5.14
N ASN A 110 4.82 0.86 5.87
CA ASN A 110 6.19 1.24 6.19
C ASN A 110 6.46 0.99 7.67
N TYR A 111 7.33 0.02 7.96
CA TYR A 111 7.79 -0.30 9.30
C TYR A 111 9.09 0.45 9.61
N PHE A 112 9.09 1.27 10.67
CA PHE A 112 10.24 2.11 11.01
C PHE A 112 11.29 1.39 11.89
N ALA A 113 10.89 0.33 12.58
CA ALA A 113 11.77 -0.55 13.34
C ALA A 113 11.25 -2.00 13.22
N PRO A 114 11.50 -2.67 12.08
CA PRO A 114 10.95 -4.01 11.81
C PRO A 114 11.39 -5.04 12.86
N HIS A 115 12.57 -4.87 13.47
CA HIS A 115 13.09 -5.76 14.52
C HIS A 115 12.56 -5.45 15.93
N LYS A 116 11.81 -4.36 16.14
CA LYS A 116 11.30 -3.97 17.46
C LYS A 116 9.81 -4.29 17.55
N PHE A 117 9.47 -5.25 18.40
CA PHE A 117 8.08 -5.60 18.69
C PHE A 117 7.29 -4.38 19.19
N ARG A 118 6.05 -4.20 18.69
CA ARG A 118 5.19 -3.02 18.92
C ARG A 118 5.80 -1.69 18.45
N SER A 119 6.58 -1.72 17.39
CA SER A 119 7.01 -0.49 16.72
C SER A 119 5.87 0.19 15.99
N THR A 120 6.01 1.50 15.76
CA THR A 120 5.07 2.27 14.97
C THR A 120 5.14 1.83 13.51
N VAL A 121 3.98 1.68 12.87
CA VAL A 121 3.84 1.49 11.42
C VAL A 121 3.09 2.69 10.83
N SER A 122 3.50 3.17 9.66
CA SER A 122 2.65 4.08 8.88
C SER A 122 1.97 3.30 7.77
N VAL A 123 0.65 3.42 7.69
CA VAL A 123 -0.16 2.88 6.61
C VAL A 123 -0.46 3.99 5.63
N ASP A 124 -0.15 3.76 4.37
CA ASP A 124 -0.29 4.75 3.32
C ASP A 124 -1.19 4.26 2.22
N PHE A 125 -2.29 4.96 2.04
CA PHE A 125 -3.26 4.70 0.98
C PHE A 125 -2.90 5.55 -0.24
N GLY A 126 -2.63 4.87 -1.34
CA GLY A 126 -2.44 5.46 -2.66
C GLY A 126 -3.76 5.99 -3.23
N ASP A 127 -3.65 6.70 -4.34
CA ASP A 127 -4.83 7.15 -5.09
C ASP A 127 -5.55 5.92 -5.70
N PRO A 128 -6.90 5.86 -5.64
CA PRO A 128 -7.65 4.75 -6.25
C PRO A 128 -7.37 4.65 -7.76
N ILE A 129 -7.04 3.45 -8.20
CA ILE A 129 -6.78 3.11 -9.59
C ILE A 129 -8.06 2.50 -10.17
N GLN A 130 -8.55 3.10 -11.26
CA GLN A 130 -9.65 2.57 -12.05
C GLN A 130 -9.09 1.99 -13.36
N VAL A 131 -9.60 0.81 -13.73
CA VAL A 131 -9.26 0.17 -14.99
C VAL A 131 -10.13 0.79 -16.09
N SER A 132 -9.52 1.17 -17.22
CA SER A 132 -10.27 1.73 -18.34
C SER A 132 -11.10 0.67 -19.05
N GLU A 133 -12.21 1.09 -19.64
CA GLU A 133 -13.10 0.20 -20.38
C GLU A 133 -12.41 -0.46 -21.59
N GLU A 134 -11.46 0.24 -22.22
CA GLU A 134 -10.63 -0.31 -23.30
C GLU A 134 -9.87 -1.56 -22.86
N VAL A 135 -9.23 -1.53 -21.67
CA VAL A 135 -8.48 -2.68 -21.13
C VAL A 135 -9.41 -3.83 -20.78
N VAL A 136 -10.59 -3.54 -20.23
CA VAL A 136 -11.63 -4.56 -19.96
C VAL A 136 -12.13 -5.19 -21.26
N SER A 137 -12.34 -4.41 -22.31
CA SER A 137 -12.80 -4.90 -23.61
C SER A 137 -11.76 -5.83 -24.26
N ALA A 138 -10.48 -5.45 -24.22
CA ALA A 138 -9.37 -6.28 -24.70
C ALA A 138 -9.29 -7.61 -23.92
N TYR A 139 -9.52 -7.59 -22.61
CA TYR A 139 -9.57 -8.81 -21.80
C TYR A 139 -10.78 -9.70 -22.11
N ARG A 140 -11.96 -9.10 -22.39
CA ARG A 140 -13.21 -9.84 -22.65
C ARG A 140 -13.17 -10.57 -23.99
N SER A 141 -12.87 -9.86 -25.07
CA SER A 141 -13.02 -10.36 -26.45
C SER A 141 -11.72 -10.52 -27.22
N GLY A 142 -10.57 -10.19 -26.62
CA GLY A 142 -9.28 -10.29 -27.30
C GLY A 142 -8.74 -11.71 -27.43
N SER A 143 -7.73 -11.85 -28.28
CA SER A 143 -6.89 -13.05 -28.40
C SER A 143 -6.20 -13.38 -27.07
N LYS A 144 -5.56 -14.56 -27.00
CA LYS A 144 -4.81 -14.95 -25.80
C LYS A 144 -3.72 -13.92 -25.45
N GLU A 145 -3.08 -13.38 -26.47
CA GLU A 145 -2.02 -12.37 -26.35
C GLU A 145 -2.59 -11.03 -25.86
N GLU A 146 -3.72 -10.59 -26.39
CA GLU A 146 -4.40 -9.36 -25.95
C GLU A 146 -4.87 -9.44 -24.50
N LYS A 147 -5.35 -10.62 -24.07
CA LYS A 147 -5.69 -10.87 -22.66
C LYS A 147 -4.47 -10.79 -21.75
N GLN A 148 -3.32 -11.30 -22.19
CA GLN A 148 -2.07 -11.20 -21.43
C GLN A 148 -1.60 -9.76 -21.31
N GLU A 149 -1.67 -8.99 -22.40
CA GLU A 149 -1.29 -7.58 -22.40
C GLU A 149 -2.23 -6.74 -21.51
N ALA A 150 -3.53 -6.98 -21.58
CA ALA A 150 -4.50 -6.32 -20.69
C ALA A 150 -4.20 -6.60 -19.22
N ASN A 151 -3.86 -7.84 -18.88
CA ASN A 151 -3.46 -8.14 -17.52
C ASN A 151 -2.17 -7.42 -17.11
N LYS A 152 -1.21 -7.34 -18.03
CA LYS A 152 0.10 -6.75 -17.77
C LYS A 152 -0.05 -5.27 -17.49
N ALA A 153 -0.87 -4.59 -18.28
CA ALA A 153 -1.22 -3.18 -18.08
C ALA A 153 -1.79 -2.92 -16.67
N VAL A 154 -2.68 -3.78 -16.17
CA VAL A 154 -3.22 -3.65 -14.81
C VAL A 154 -2.14 -3.90 -13.75
N ILE A 155 -1.31 -4.93 -13.90
CA ILE A 155 -0.21 -5.20 -12.97
C ILE A 155 0.77 -4.03 -12.92
N ASP A 156 1.15 -3.47 -14.07
CA ASP A 156 2.06 -2.32 -14.15
C ASP A 156 1.45 -1.10 -13.44
N LEU A 157 0.15 -0.84 -13.60
CA LEU A 157 -0.55 0.23 -12.87
C LEU A 157 -0.52 0.01 -11.36
N VAL A 158 -0.79 -1.21 -10.90
CA VAL A 158 -0.74 -1.56 -9.47
C VAL A 158 0.68 -1.41 -8.92
N LEU A 159 1.69 -1.90 -9.64
CA LEU A 159 3.10 -1.79 -9.25
C LEU A 159 3.53 -0.33 -9.15
N HIS A 160 3.16 0.51 -10.13
CA HIS A 160 3.39 1.96 -10.06
C HIS A 160 2.68 2.59 -8.85
N GLY A 161 1.46 2.19 -8.55
CA GLY A 161 0.70 2.66 -7.39
C GLY A 161 1.35 2.27 -6.06
N LEU A 162 1.83 1.04 -5.94
CA LEU A 162 2.54 0.54 -4.75
C LEU A 162 3.88 1.27 -4.58
N ASN A 163 4.65 1.43 -5.66
CA ASN A 163 5.90 2.21 -5.67
C ASN A 163 5.70 3.68 -5.28
N ALA A 164 4.53 4.26 -5.55
CA ALA A 164 4.17 5.60 -5.08
C ALA A 164 4.01 5.67 -3.55
N CYS A 165 3.61 4.55 -2.94
CA CYS A 165 3.32 4.45 -1.51
C CYS A 165 4.56 4.02 -0.71
N THR A 166 5.46 3.26 -1.32
CA THR A 166 6.77 2.84 -0.76
C THR A 166 7.84 3.92 -0.99
N LEU A 167 7.67 5.06 -0.33
CA LEU A 167 8.72 6.05 -0.18
C LEU A 167 9.73 5.55 0.86
N GLN A 168 10.96 5.28 0.45
CA GLN A 168 12.08 5.05 1.37
C GLN A 168 12.53 6.37 2.01
N ALA A 169 11.71 6.93 2.89
CA ALA A 169 12.14 8.02 3.75
C ALA A 169 12.84 7.43 4.98
N LYS A 170 13.98 8.01 5.35
CA LYS A 170 14.76 7.62 6.54
C LYS A 170 13.98 7.80 7.85
N ASP A 171 12.94 8.63 7.85
CA ASP A 171 12.09 8.91 9.00
C ASP A 171 10.64 9.30 8.64
N VAL A 172 9.71 9.08 9.58
CA VAL A 172 8.27 9.33 9.47
C VAL A 172 7.95 10.78 9.13
N ARG A 173 8.70 11.74 9.70
CA ARG A 173 8.39 13.16 9.58
C ARG A 173 8.73 13.64 8.17
N THR A 174 9.90 13.27 7.67
CA THR A 174 10.32 13.56 6.29
C THR A 174 9.36 12.92 5.27
N LEU A 175 8.88 11.72 5.56
CA LEU A 175 7.88 11.04 4.73
C LEU A 175 6.57 11.82 4.59
N HIS A 176 5.97 12.18 5.73
CA HIS A 176 4.72 12.97 5.77
C HIS A 176 4.89 14.36 5.16
N LEU A 177 6.08 14.92 5.31
CA LEU A 177 6.46 16.21 4.77
C LEU A 177 6.51 16.18 3.23
N PHE A 178 7.19 15.20 2.61
CA PHE A 178 7.20 15.04 1.16
C PHE A 178 5.80 14.81 0.58
N ARG A 179 4.96 14.04 1.27
CA ARG A 179 3.58 13.82 0.84
C ARG A 179 2.74 15.09 0.88
N THR A 180 2.94 15.91 1.90
CA THR A 180 2.25 17.19 2.02
C THR A 180 2.76 18.19 0.99
N LEU A 181 4.08 18.24 0.77
CA LEU A 181 4.69 19.01 -0.31
C LEU A 181 4.15 18.64 -1.68
N ARG A 182 4.04 17.34 -1.99
CA ARG A 182 3.42 16.88 -3.24
C ARG A 182 2.01 17.43 -3.41
N ARG A 183 1.15 17.29 -2.41
CA ARG A 183 -0.24 17.79 -2.46
C ARG A 183 -0.30 19.31 -2.65
N LEU A 184 0.65 20.04 -2.08
CA LEU A 184 0.74 21.50 -2.20
C LEU A 184 1.34 21.96 -3.54
N PHE A 185 2.22 21.15 -4.14
CA PHE A 185 2.91 21.49 -5.40
C PHE A 185 2.02 21.33 -6.62
N VAL A 186 1.08 20.38 -6.62
CA VAL A 186 0.17 20.15 -7.75
C VAL A 186 -0.84 21.29 -7.86
N PRO A 187 -0.94 21.99 -9.02
CA PRO A 187 -1.89 23.07 -9.23
C PRO A 187 -3.36 22.66 -9.04
N LYS A 188 -4.22 23.64 -8.71
CA LYS A 188 -5.65 23.41 -8.48
C LYS A 188 -6.34 22.81 -9.71
N GLY A 189 -7.01 21.67 -9.53
CA GLY A 189 -7.84 21.04 -10.56
C GLY A 189 -7.11 20.05 -11.46
N GLU A 190 -5.78 19.99 -11.39
CA GLU A 190 -5.01 18.96 -12.08
C GLU A 190 -4.90 17.70 -11.23
N ARG A 191 -5.24 16.56 -11.84
CA ARG A 191 -4.92 15.24 -11.30
C ARG A 191 -3.69 14.74 -12.02
N LEU A 192 -2.59 14.62 -11.28
CA LEU A 192 -1.43 13.90 -11.80
C LEU A 192 -1.81 12.43 -12.02
N SER A 193 -1.35 11.87 -13.13
CA SER A 193 -1.33 10.41 -13.30
C SER A 193 -0.51 9.77 -12.18
N VAL A 194 -0.76 8.49 -11.90
CA VAL A 194 0.02 7.71 -10.93
C VAL A 194 1.52 7.81 -11.23
N LYS A 195 1.91 7.71 -12.52
CA LYS A 195 3.31 7.84 -12.96
C LYS A 195 3.92 9.21 -12.60
N GLN A 196 3.18 10.30 -12.84
CA GLN A 196 3.65 11.65 -12.48
C GLN A 196 3.72 11.84 -10.96
N ASN A 197 2.77 11.28 -10.21
CA ASN A 197 2.79 11.30 -8.75
C ASN A 197 4.04 10.61 -8.19
N VAL A 198 4.38 9.44 -8.72
CA VAL A 198 5.59 8.70 -8.37
C VAL A 198 6.83 9.53 -8.69
N ALA A 199 6.96 10.02 -9.92
CA ALA A 199 8.13 10.77 -10.37
C ALA A 199 8.34 12.05 -9.53
N LEU A 200 7.27 12.76 -9.21
CA LEU A 200 7.33 13.96 -8.39
C LEU A 200 7.75 13.64 -6.95
N THR A 201 7.20 12.57 -6.38
CA THR A 201 7.51 12.10 -5.03
C THR A 201 8.98 11.65 -4.90
N GLN A 202 9.45 10.85 -5.85
CA GLN A 202 10.84 10.41 -5.93
C GLN A 202 11.77 11.60 -6.19
N GLY A 203 11.36 12.56 -7.02
CA GLY A 203 12.08 13.80 -7.26
C GLY A 203 12.27 14.62 -5.99
N PHE A 204 11.24 14.75 -5.16
CA PHE A 204 11.37 15.40 -3.84
C PHE A 204 12.31 14.64 -2.92
N ALA A 205 12.18 13.32 -2.81
CA ALA A 205 13.05 12.51 -1.97
C ALA A 205 14.53 12.62 -2.39
N TYR A 206 14.81 12.49 -3.69
CA TYR A 206 16.15 12.58 -4.25
C TYR A 206 16.75 13.98 -4.14
N GLY A 207 15.96 15.01 -4.47
CA GLY A 207 16.39 16.39 -4.41
C GLY A 207 16.64 16.86 -2.98
N PHE A 208 15.75 16.49 -2.06
CA PHE A 208 15.81 16.93 -0.66
C PHE A 208 17.13 16.56 0.00
N ASP A 209 17.62 15.34 -0.18
CA ASP A 209 18.86 14.91 0.49
C ASP A 209 20.08 15.78 0.09
N ARG A 210 20.04 16.39 -1.10
CA ARG A 210 21.08 17.29 -1.63
C ARG A 210 20.93 18.73 -1.18
N ILE A 211 19.69 19.22 -1.02
CA ILE A 211 19.40 20.64 -0.79
C ILE A 211 18.88 20.95 0.61
N LYS A 212 18.73 19.95 1.50
CA LYS A 212 18.18 20.11 2.86
C LYS A 212 18.91 21.13 3.74
N GLN A 213 20.14 21.50 3.40
CA GLN A 213 20.91 22.49 4.15
C GLN A 213 20.61 23.94 3.75
N ASP A 214 20.00 24.16 2.59
CA ASP A 214 19.63 25.48 2.11
C ASP A 214 18.61 26.15 3.07
N PRO A 215 18.86 27.38 3.55
CA PRO A 215 17.95 28.10 4.44
C PRO A 215 16.51 28.22 3.91
N LYS A 216 16.34 28.42 2.58
CA LYS A 216 15.01 28.53 1.96
C LYS A 216 14.26 27.21 2.01
N VAL A 217 14.97 26.11 1.77
CA VAL A 217 14.39 24.75 1.85
C VAL A 217 13.98 24.46 3.29
N LYS A 218 14.83 24.79 4.27
CA LYS A 218 14.49 24.67 5.70
C LYS A 218 13.23 25.44 6.07
N GLU A 219 13.11 26.69 5.62
CA GLU A 219 11.91 27.51 5.89
C GLU A 219 10.64 26.86 5.32
N VAL A 220 10.67 26.42 4.06
CA VAL A 220 9.54 25.74 3.42
C VAL A 220 9.18 24.47 4.20
N MET A 221 10.17 23.66 4.58
CA MET A 221 9.94 22.42 5.33
C MET A 221 9.29 22.69 6.69
N THR A 222 9.73 23.72 7.43
CA THR A 222 9.10 24.14 8.69
C THR A 222 7.64 24.50 8.46
N ARG A 223 7.35 25.35 7.47
CA ARG A 223 5.97 25.79 7.18
C ARG A 223 5.04 24.64 6.79
N VAL A 224 5.54 23.69 5.98
CA VAL A 224 4.76 22.52 5.57
C VAL A 224 4.56 21.56 6.74
N SER A 225 5.55 21.41 7.62
CA SER A 225 5.43 20.65 8.86
C SER A 225 4.38 21.25 9.79
N ASP A 226 4.41 22.57 9.99
CA ASP A 226 3.42 23.29 10.82
C ASP A 226 2.01 23.13 10.26
N TYR A 227 1.86 23.25 8.94
CA TYR A 227 0.59 22.99 8.27
C TYR A 227 0.10 21.56 8.47
N SER A 228 0.97 20.55 8.31
CA SER A 228 0.62 19.15 8.55
C SER A 228 0.19 18.91 10.00
N ASN A 229 0.86 19.54 10.97
CA ASN A 229 0.50 19.45 12.37
C ASN A 229 -0.87 20.08 12.65
N MET A 230 -1.17 21.22 12.04
CA MET A 230 -2.51 21.83 12.12
C MET A 230 -3.57 20.87 11.57
N LEU A 231 -3.38 20.28 10.38
CA LEU A 231 -4.34 19.33 9.81
C LEU A 231 -4.65 18.16 10.77
N LEU A 232 -3.61 17.61 11.41
CA LEU A 232 -3.74 16.53 12.39
C LEU A 232 -4.51 16.99 13.65
N GLN A 233 -4.17 18.16 14.19
CA GLN A 233 -4.84 18.72 15.36
C GLN A 233 -6.33 18.95 15.12
N TYR A 234 -6.68 19.50 13.95
CA TYR A 234 -8.07 19.74 13.58
C TYR A 234 -8.78 18.49 13.07
N ARG A 235 -8.09 17.36 12.88
CA ARG A 235 -8.60 16.12 12.26
C ARG A 235 -9.23 16.35 10.89
N VAL A 236 -8.68 17.29 10.13
CA VAL A 236 -9.17 17.65 8.79
C VAL A 236 -8.17 17.16 7.75
N ARG A 237 -8.68 16.56 6.67
CA ARG A 237 -7.87 16.16 5.52
C ARG A 237 -7.64 17.35 4.59
N ASP A 238 -6.50 17.36 3.91
CA ASP A 238 -6.11 18.47 3.04
C ASP A 238 -7.20 18.84 2.00
N HIS A 239 -7.84 17.85 1.37
CA HIS A 239 -8.94 18.08 0.43
C HIS A 239 -10.18 18.73 1.06
N GLN A 240 -10.39 18.54 2.37
CA GLN A 240 -11.51 19.15 3.09
C GLN A 240 -11.21 20.64 3.34
N VAL A 241 -9.97 21.00 3.68
CA VAL A 241 -9.54 22.41 3.80
C VAL A 241 -9.77 23.18 2.50
N GLN A 242 -9.51 22.53 1.37
CA GLN A 242 -9.74 23.13 0.05
C GLN A 242 -11.23 23.45 -0.19
N ARG A 243 -12.14 22.56 0.22
CA ARG A 243 -13.60 22.79 0.14
C ARG A 243 -14.10 23.91 1.06
N PHE A 244 -13.50 24.06 2.25
CA PHE A 244 -13.87 25.13 3.18
C PHE A 244 -13.42 26.53 2.71
N ARG A 245 -12.30 26.64 1.99
CA ARG A 245 -11.88 27.93 1.38
C ARG A 245 -12.81 28.40 0.26
N GLN A 246 -13.45 27.48 -0.46
CA GLN A 246 -14.36 27.82 -1.57
C GLN A 246 -15.76 28.24 -1.08
N SER A 247 -16.18 27.78 0.11
CA SER A 247 -17.48 28.07 0.71
C SER A 247 -17.49 29.29 1.65
N SER A 248 -16.32 29.89 1.91
CA SER A 248 -16.24 31.13 2.69
C SER A 248 -16.71 32.32 1.83
N PRO A 249 -17.80 33.01 2.19
CA PRO A 249 -18.22 34.20 1.44
C PRO A 249 -17.16 35.28 1.59
N ASN A 250 -16.72 35.80 0.45
CA ASN A 250 -15.74 36.88 0.35
C ASN A 250 -16.21 38.09 1.19
N LYS A 251 -15.59 38.32 2.35
CA LYS A 251 -15.72 39.59 3.10
C LYS A 251 -15.02 40.71 2.35
N LYS A 252 -15.56 41.10 1.19
CA LYS A 252 -15.29 42.35 0.47
C LYS A 252 -16.58 42.82 -0.23
N ALA A 253 -17.59 43.13 0.57
CA ALA A 253 -18.75 43.92 0.19
C ALA A 253 -19.43 44.48 1.46
N ALA A 254 -18.69 45.25 2.26
CA ALA A 254 -19.23 46.04 3.35
C ALA A 254 -18.49 47.38 3.35
N GLY A 255 -18.86 48.24 2.41
CA GLY A 255 -18.23 49.52 2.17
C GLY A 255 -18.79 50.16 0.91
N GLY A 256 -20.04 50.61 0.98
CA GLY A 256 -20.65 51.39 -0.09
C GLY A 256 -22.17 51.20 -0.15
N GLY A 257 -22.91 52.18 0.36
CA GLY A 257 -24.32 52.34 0.06
C GLY A 257 -25.20 52.56 1.29
N GLY A 258 -25.38 53.82 1.69
CA GLY A 258 -26.45 54.18 2.61
C GLY A 258 -26.38 55.64 3.04
N GLY A 259 -27.24 56.50 2.47
CA GLY A 259 -27.54 57.79 3.10
C GLY A 259 -27.83 58.96 2.16
N GLY A 260 -28.68 58.78 1.14
CA GLY A 260 -29.35 59.91 0.47
C GLY A 260 -30.83 59.91 0.84
N LYS A 261 -31.25 60.81 1.75
CA LYS A 261 -32.61 61.37 1.90
C LYS A 261 -32.53 62.53 2.90
N GLY A 262 -32.92 63.71 2.46
CA GLY A 262 -32.92 64.99 3.18
C GLY A 262 -32.78 66.11 2.19
#